data_AF-A0AAN8XN25-F1
#
_entry.id   AF-A0AAN8XN25-F1
#
_cell.length_a   1.000
_cell.length_b   1.000
_cell.length_c   1.000
_cell.angle_alpha   90.00
_cell.angle_beta   90.00
_cell.angle_gamma   90.00
#
_symmetry.space_group_name_H-M   'P 1'
#
loop_
_entity.id
_entity.type
_entity.pdbx_description
1 polymer ?
#
loop_
_entity_poly.entity_id
_entity_poly.type
_entity_poly.pdbx_seq_one_letter_code
_entity_poly.pdbx_strand_id
1 'polypeptide(L)'
;MDFLRGKTIVQKVTEPVPADIALKKKNLVLYYFTSGDCDACRAFDVKLREVYCEATFRRFELAVIVVSCDDSKENFLTNIRTHYSDWYVIQFDDELGKLLTYNYGVTHVPTLIVVRRNGAVVTREGKQEVDAIGINVLVTWSE
;
A
#
# COMPACT_ATOMS: atom_id res chain seq x y z
N MET A 1 -10.53 13.93 -3.08
CA MET A 1 -9.29 14.43 -3.70
C MET A 1 -8.45 13.21 -4.02
N ASP A 2 -8.00 13.06 -5.26
CA ASP A 2 -7.08 11.99 -5.64
C ASP A 2 -5.65 12.46 -5.33
N PHE A 3 -5.09 11.98 -4.21
CA PHE A 3 -3.76 12.38 -3.72
C PHE A 3 -2.62 11.98 -4.67
N LEU A 4 -2.88 11.05 -5.59
CA LEU A 4 -1.87 10.50 -6.49
C LEU A 4 -1.81 11.22 -7.83
N ARG A 5 -2.78 12.09 -8.12
CA ARG A 5 -2.86 12.79 -9.40
C ARG A 5 -1.61 13.64 -9.64
N GLY A 6 -0.91 13.37 -10.74
CA GLY A 6 0.34 14.06 -11.10
C GLY A 6 1.55 13.73 -10.22
N LYS A 7 1.46 12.70 -9.37
CA LYS A 7 2.58 12.22 -8.55
C LYS A 7 3.27 11.01 -9.18
N THR A 8 4.53 10.80 -8.81
CA THR A 8 5.32 9.64 -9.22
C THR A 8 5.43 8.63 -8.09
N ILE A 9 5.24 7.36 -8.41
CA ILE A 9 5.48 6.24 -7.51
C ILE A 9 6.57 5.34 -8.11
N VAL A 10 7.31 4.63 -7.27
CA VAL A 10 8.38 3.74 -7.73
C VAL A 10 7.85 2.31 -7.77
N GLN A 11 8.10 1.63 -8.89
CA GLN A 11 7.89 0.19 -9.00
C GLN A 11 9.26 -0.48 -9.11
N LYS A 12 9.50 -1.56 -8.35
CA LYS A 12 10.75 -2.36 -8.44
C LYS A 12 12.04 -1.55 -8.26
N VAL A 13 12.03 -0.59 -7.33
CA VAL A 13 13.20 0.18 -6.84
C VAL A 13 13.88 1.11 -7.86
N THR A 14 13.75 0.92 -9.18
CA THR A 14 14.59 1.64 -10.15
C THR A 14 13.86 2.57 -11.09
N GLU A 15 12.55 2.43 -11.28
CA GLU A 15 11.83 3.24 -12.28
C GLU A 15 10.68 4.03 -11.63
N PRO A 16 10.78 5.37 -11.61
CA PRO A 16 9.65 6.22 -11.26
C PRO A 16 8.60 6.16 -12.37
N VAL A 17 7.37 5.84 -12.00
CA VAL A 17 6.22 5.76 -12.90
C VAL A 17 5.16 6.76 -12.45
N PRO A 18 4.56 7.53 -13.37
CA PRO A 18 3.41 8.37 -13.02
C PRO A 18 2.27 7.51 -12.44
N ALA A 19 1.74 7.90 -11.29
CA ALA A 19 0.69 7.14 -10.61
C ALA A 19 -0.55 6.97 -11.49
N ASP A 20 -0.87 7.98 -12.31
CA ASP A 20 -1.97 7.93 -13.28
C ASP A 20 -1.82 6.80 -14.31
N ILE A 21 -0.59 6.47 -14.69
CA ILE A 21 -0.28 5.38 -15.64
C ILE A 21 -0.30 4.04 -14.91
N ALA A 22 0.37 3.96 -13.76
CA ALA A 22 0.46 2.75 -12.95
C ALA A 22 -0.91 2.25 -12.47
N LEU A 23 -1.82 3.17 -12.15
CA LEU A 23 -3.12 2.88 -11.54
C LEU A 23 -4.28 2.96 -12.54
N LYS A 24 -4.00 3.09 -13.84
CA LYS A 24 -5.01 3.32 -14.88
C LYS A 24 -6.16 2.30 -14.90
N LYS A 25 -5.86 1.03 -14.59
CA LYS A 25 -6.80 -0.09 -14.55
C LYS A 25 -7.02 -0.62 -13.13
N LYS A 26 -6.84 0.23 -12.12
CA LYS A 26 -6.96 -0.16 -10.71
C LYS A 26 -8.16 0.58 -10.11
N ASN A 27 -9.13 -0.18 -9.61
CA ASN A 27 -10.32 0.36 -8.96
C ASN A 27 -10.09 0.56 -7.47
N LEU A 28 -9.24 -0.27 -6.87
CA LEU A 28 -8.84 -0.18 -5.48
C LEU A 28 -7.36 0.15 -5.34
N VAL A 29 -7.06 1.06 -4.42
CA VAL A 29 -5.71 1.44 -4.02
C VAL A 29 -5.59 1.20 -2.52
N LEU A 30 -4.59 0.40 -2.15
CA LEU A 30 -4.28 0.04 -0.78
C LEU A 30 -3.05 0.83 -0.36
N TYR A 31 -3.22 1.84 0.50
CA TYR A 31 -2.11 2.51 1.15
C TYR A 31 -1.68 1.69 2.35
N TYR A 32 -0.49 1.09 2.25
CA TYR A 32 0.06 0.24 3.28
C TYR A 32 1.20 0.96 4.00
N PHE A 33 0.93 1.36 5.24
CA PHE A 33 1.89 2.05 6.11
C PHE A 33 2.65 1.01 6.94
N THR A 34 3.97 0.96 6.77
CA THR A 34 4.82 -0.09 7.33
C THR A 34 6.23 0.40 7.62
N SER A 35 6.97 -0.36 8.42
CA SER A 35 8.41 -0.20 8.66
C SER A 35 9.06 -1.60 8.69
N GLY A 36 10.30 -1.72 8.23
CA GLY A 36 11.01 -3.01 8.26
C GLY A 36 11.45 -3.46 9.65
N ASP A 37 11.65 -2.50 10.56
CA ASP A 37 12.06 -2.75 11.94
C ASP A 37 10.85 -3.04 12.85
N CYS A 38 9.81 -3.67 12.29
CA CYS A 38 8.55 -3.94 12.96
C CYS A 38 8.12 -5.40 12.75
N ASP A 39 8.19 -6.20 13.82
CA ASP A 39 7.83 -7.63 13.80
C ASP A 39 6.37 -7.85 13.39
N ALA A 40 5.46 -7.02 13.90
CA ALA A 40 4.05 -7.05 13.54
C ALA A 40 3.82 -6.75 12.05
N CYS A 41 4.65 -5.88 11.47
CA CYS A 41 4.59 -5.52 10.06
C CYS A 41 5.06 -6.68 9.19
N ARG A 42 6.15 -7.37 9.56
CA ARG A 42 6.62 -8.56 8.85
C ARG A 42 5.59 -9.70 8.89
N ALA A 43 4.89 -9.88 10.00
CA ALA A 43 3.79 -10.85 10.08
C ALA A 43 2.62 -10.47 9.16
N PHE A 44 2.29 -9.18 9.08
CA PHE A 44 1.22 -8.69 8.22
C PHE A 44 1.58 -8.73 6.73
N ASP A 45 2.84 -8.50 6.37
CA ASP A 45 3.34 -8.59 4.98
C ASP A 45 3.01 -9.95 4.35
N VAL A 46 3.13 -11.05 5.11
CA VAL A 46 2.78 -12.40 4.65
C VAL A 46 1.30 -12.48 4.27
N LYS A 47 0.41 -12.03 5.16
CA LYS A 47 -1.04 -12.06 4.92
C LYS A 47 -1.45 -11.15 3.76
N LEU A 48 -0.89 -9.93 3.71
CA LEU A 48 -1.18 -8.99 2.64
C LEU A 48 -0.70 -9.53 1.29
N ARG A 49 0.42 -10.26 1.26
CA ARG A 49 0.92 -10.92 0.05
C ARG A 49 -0.02 -12.03 -0.42
N GLU A 50 -0.57 -12.84 0.48
CA GLU A 50 -1.60 -13.83 0.13
C GLU A 50 -2.82 -13.17 -0.52
N VAL A 51 -3.33 -12.09 0.09
CA VAL A 51 -4.45 -11.30 -0.47
C VAL A 51 -4.09 -10.74 -1.85
N TYR A 52 -2.89 -10.17 -2.02
CA TYR A 52 -2.44 -9.61 -3.28
C TYR A 52 -2.28 -10.67 -4.39
N CYS A 53 -1.74 -11.84 -4.05
CA CYS A 53 -1.61 -12.98 -4.96
C CYS A 53 -2.98 -13.48 -5.41
N GLU A 54 -3.92 -13.67 -4.49
CA GLU A 54 -5.28 -14.11 -4.80
C GLU A 54 -6.02 -13.07 -5.65
N ALA A 55 -5.86 -11.78 -5.33
CA ALA A 55 -6.40 -10.70 -6.15
C ALA A 55 -5.86 -10.73 -7.58
N THR A 56 -4.55 -10.94 -7.73
CA THR A 56 -3.92 -11.05 -9.05
C THR A 56 -4.45 -12.26 -9.82
N PHE A 57 -4.57 -13.41 -9.16
CA PHE A 57 -5.11 -14.64 -9.74
C PHE A 57 -6.55 -14.47 -10.22
N ARG A 58 -7.39 -13.84 -9.39
CA ARG A 58 -8.80 -13.52 -9.69
C ARG A 58 -8.99 -12.30 -10.59
N ARG A 59 -7.90 -11.65 -11.03
CA ARG A 59 -7.90 -10.42 -11.84
C ARG A 59 -8.65 -9.25 -11.17
N PHE A 60 -8.62 -9.19 -9.84
CA PHE A 60 -9.05 -8.01 -9.11
C PHE A 60 -8.15 -6.83 -9.46
N GLU A 61 -8.78 -5.73 -9.85
CA GLU A 61 -8.14 -4.49 -10.23
C GLU A 61 -7.68 -3.70 -9.00
N LEU A 62 -6.75 -4.25 -8.22
CA LEU A 62 -6.18 -3.60 -7.03
C LEU A 62 -4.69 -3.32 -7.16
N ALA A 63 -4.22 -2.27 -6.50
CA ALA A 63 -2.81 -1.93 -6.37
C ALA A 63 -2.46 -1.65 -4.91
N VAL A 64 -1.28 -2.10 -4.50
CA VAL A 64 -0.71 -1.80 -3.19
C VAL A 64 0.36 -0.72 -3.37
N ILE A 65 0.25 0.34 -2.57
CA ILE A 65 1.21 1.44 -2.48
C ILE A 65 1.75 1.45 -1.05
N VAL A 66 3.02 1.11 -0.92
CA VAL A 66 3.73 1.13 0.35
C VAL A 66 4.13 2.55 0.69
N VAL A 67 3.79 2.95 1.91
CA VAL A 67 4.23 4.19 2.54
C VAL A 67 5.16 3.78 3.68
N SER A 68 6.45 3.84 3.43
CA SER A 68 7.43 3.51 4.46
C SER A 68 7.44 4.59 5.54
N CYS A 69 7.42 4.14 6.78
CA CYS A 69 7.62 4.93 7.99
C CYS A 69 9.00 4.63 8.62
N ASP A 70 9.95 4.13 7.82
CA ASP A 70 11.32 3.88 8.28
C ASP A 70 12.04 5.22 8.55
N ASP A 71 12.81 5.26 9.62
CA ASP A 71 13.54 6.47 10.04
C ASP A 71 14.82 6.71 9.23
N SER A 72 15.25 5.72 8.44
CA SER A 72 16.48 5.79 7.64
C SER A 72 16.27 5.34 6.20
N LYS A 73 16.98 6.01 5.29
CA LYS A 73 16.98 5.66 3.86
C LYS A 73 17.57 4.26 3.62
N GLU A 74 18.52 3.84 4.46
CA GLU A 74 19.19 2.55 4.36
C GLU A 74 18.23 1.39 4.67
N ASN A 75 17.43 1.54 5.73
CA ASN A 75 16.40 0.56 6.08
C ASN A 75 15.33 0.51 4.99
N PHE A 76 14.83 1.68 4.56
CA PHE A 76 13.90 1.79 3.43
C PHE A 76 14.39 1.03 2.18
N LEU A 77 15.62 1.28 1.72
CA LEU A 77 16.17 0.65 0.52
C LEU A 77 16.33 -0.87 0.69
N THR A 78 16.72 -1.32 1.88
CA THR A 78 16.83 -2.75 2.20
C THR A 78 15.46 -3.41 2.14
N ASN A 79 14.46 -2.81 2.80
CA ASN A 79 13.12 -3.33 2.92
C ASN A 79 12.39 -3.43 1.59
N ILE A 80 12.49 -2.41 0.73
CA ILE A 80 11.80 -2.47 -0.57
C ILE A 80 12.35 -3.59 -1.43
N ARG A 81 13.68 -3.78 -1.42
CA ARG A 81 14.33 -4.81 -2.24
C ARG A 81 13.92 -6.21 -1.83
N THR A 82 13.71 -6.45 -0.53
CA THR A 82 13.45 -7.78 0.01
C THR A 82 11.95 -8.08 0.17
N HIS A 83 11.14 -7.09 0.54
CA HIS A 83 9.74 -7.29 0.93
C HIS A 83 8.71 -6.74 -0.05
N TYR A 84 9.04 -5.72 -0.85
CA TYR A 84 8.03 -4.95 -1.60
C TYR A 84 8.26 -4.92 -3.12
N SER A 85 8.99 -5.89 -3.67
CA SER A 85 9.33 -5.97 -5.10
C SER A 85 8.13 -5.99 -6.04
N ASP A 86 6.99 -6.50 -5.59
CA ASP A 86 5.76 -6.64 -6.41
C ASP A 86 4.77 -5.49 -6.22
N TRP A 87 5.05 -4.56 -5.30
CA TRP A 87 4.19 -3.44 -4.95
C TRP A 87 4.78 -2.11 -5.41
N TYR A 88 3.94 -1.08 -5.46
CA TYR A 88 4.41 0.29 -5.65
C TYR A 88 4.87 0.85 -4.32
N VAL A 89 5.84 1.75 -4.34
CA VAL A 89 6.37 2.38 -3.15
C VAL A 89 6.52 3.88 -3.36
N ILE A 90 6.15 4.65 -2.35
CA ILE A 90 6.43 6.09 -2.31
C ILE A 90 7.91 6.29 -1.98
N GLN A 91 8.55 7.24 -2.66
CA GLN A 91 9.97 7.53 -2.43
C GLN A 91 10.23 7.91 -0.98
N PHE A 92 11.42 7.56 -0.48
CA PHE A 92 11.86 7.96 0.84
C PHE A 92 11.82 9.49 0.97
N ASP A 93 11.26 9.97 2.08
CA ASP A 93 11.12 11.38 2.41
C ASP A 93 10.25 12.22 1.44
N ASP A 94 9.43 11.57 0.59
CA ASP A 94 8.50 12.26 -0.30
C ASP A 94 7.36 12.93 0.48
N GLU A 95 7.02 14.17 0.12
CA GLU A 95 5.92 14.94 0.72
C GLU A 95 4.57 14.21 0.61
N LEU A 96 4.37 13.40 -0.44
CA LEU A 96 3.17 12.59 -0.61
C LEU A 96 3.00 11.59 0.53
N GLY A 97 4.08 10.94 0.96
CA GLY A 97 4.04 10.00 2.08
C GLY A 97 3.59 10.70 3.36
N LYS A 98 4.20 11.85 3.67
CA LYS A 98 3.85 12.69 4.83
C LYS A 98 2.39 13.16 4.78
N LEU A 99 1.93 13.61 3.60
CA LEU A 99 0.56 14.06 3.38
C LEU A 99 -0.45 12.93 3.59
N LEU A 100 -0.18 11.73 3.09
CA LEU A 100 -1.05 10.56 3.25
C LEU A 100 -1.13 10.15 4.73
N THR A 101 0.00 10.07 5.44
CA THR A 101 0.06 9.76 6.88
C THR A 101 -0.78 10.76 7.68
N TYR A 102 -0.61 12.06 7.41
CA TYR A 102 -1.37 13.12 8.07
C TYR A 102 -2.87 13.04 7.75
N ASN A 103 -3.24 12.92 6.47
CA ASN A 103 -4.63 12.94 6.03
C ASN A 103 -5.44 11.74 6.53
N TYR A 104 -4.81 10.56 6.60
CA TYR A 104 -5.47 9.37 7.13
C TYR A 104 -5.34 9.23 8.65
N GLY A 105 -4.57 10.11 9.30
CA GLY A 105 -4.38 10.09 10.76
C GLY A 105 -3.65 8.83 11.22
N VAL A 106 -2.68 8.36 10.43
CA VAL A 106 -1.92 7.13 10.75
C VAL A 106 -0.93 7.43 11.87
N THR A 107 -1.12 6.75 13.01
CA THR A 107 -0.29 6.92 14.22
C THR A 107 0.53 5.69 14.57
N HIS A 108 0.28 4.56 13.91
CA HIS A 108 0.95 3.29 14.17
C HIS A 108 1.04 2.45 12.90
N VAL A 109 1.98 1.52 12.90
CA VAL A 109 2.20 0.54 11.82
C VAL A 109 2.13 -0.88 12.40
N PRO A 110 1.66 -1.89 11.64
CA PRO A 110 1.14 -1.77 10.28
C PRO A 110 -0.27 -1.17 10.24
N THR A 111 -0.52 -0.28 9.28
CA THR A 111 -1.86 0.27 8.98
C THR A 111 -2.16 0.09 7.49
N LEU A 112 -3.37 -0.35 7.15
CA LEU A 112 -3.81 -0.52 5.77
C LEU A 112 -5.09 0.28 5.53
N ILE A 113 -5.00 1.28 4.64
CA ILE A 113 -6.14 2.09 4.22
C ILE A 113 -6.52 1.68 2.80
N VAL A 114 -7.79 1.36 2.60
CA VAL A 114 -8.32 0.96 1.30
C VAL A 114 -9.17 2.08 0.75
N VAL A 115 -8.84 2.53 -0.45
CA VAL A 115 -9.60 3.57 -1.15
C VAL A 115 -9.96 3.13 -2.56
N ARG A 116 -11.06 3.69 -3.06
CA ARG A 116 -11.40 3.63 -4.48
C ARG A 116 -10.55 4.64 -5.25
N ARG A 117 -10.40 4.43 -6.55
CA ARG A 117 -9.64 5.33 -7.43
C ARG A 117 -10.12 6.80 -7.41
N ASN A 118 -11.40 7.04 -7.12
CA ASN A 118 -11.94 8.40 -6.98
C ASN A 118 -11.56 9.08 -5.64
N GLY A 119 -10.80 8.39 -4.78
CA GLY A 119 -10.40 8.86 -3.45
C GLY A 119 -11.43 8.59 -2.35
N ALA A 120 -12.53 7.88 -2.63
CA ALA A 120 -13.47 7.47 -1.61
C ALA A 120 -12.85 6.37 -0.73
N VAL A 121 -12.92 6.54 0.58
CA VAL A 121 -12.42 5.54 1.53
C VAL A 121 -13.39 4.36 1.57
N VAL A 122 -12.86 3.15 1.35
CA VAL A 122 -13.58 1.88 1.54
C VAL A 122 -13.48 1.48 3.00
N THR A 123 -12.26 1.42 3.53
CA THR A 123 -12.02 1.14 4.96
C THR A 123 -10.73 1.79 5.43
N ARG A 124 -10.70 2.14 6.72
CA ARG A 124 -9.48 2.53 7.44
C ARG A 124 -8.93 1.40 8.33
N GLU A 125 -9.67 0.30 8.41
CA GLU A 125 -9.38 -0.86 9.27
C GLU A 125 -8.97 -2.07 8.44
N GLY A 126 -8.38 -1.85 7.25
CA GLY A 126 -8.05 -2.92 6.31
C GLY A 126 -7.11 -3.97 6.90
N LYS A 127 -6.26 -3.57 7.86
CA LYS A 127 -5.37 -4.49 8.58
C LYS A 127 -6.20 -5.46 9.44
N GLN A 128 -7.14 -4.95 10.21
CA GLN A 128 -8.03 -5.72 11.07
C GLN A 128 -8.91 -6.65 10.23
N GLU A 129 -9.44 -6.16 9.11
CA GLU A 129 -10.26 -6.96 8.20
C GLU A 129 -9.45 -8.11 7.58
N VAL A 130 -8.23 -7.84 7.10
CA VAL A 130 -7.32 -8.89 6.58
C VAL A 130 -7.00 -9.91 7.68
N ASP A 131 -6.75 -9.46 8.91
CA ASP A 131 -6.51 -10.37 10.03
C ASP A 131 -7.72 -11.24 10.38
N ALA A 132 -8.94 -10.69 10.24
CA ALA A 132 -10.17 -11.37 10.62
C ALA A 132 -10.68 -12.34 9.55
N ILE A 133 -10.63 -11.96 8.27
CA ILE A 133 -11.27 -12.72 7.18
C ILE A 133 -10.32 -13.08 6.03
N GLY A 134 -9.03 -12.71 6.11
CA GLY A 134 -8.00 -13.11 5.15
C GLY A 134 -8.35 -12.69 3.72
N ILE A 135 -8.18 -13.58 2.76
CA ILE A 135 -8.47 -13.33 1.33
C ILE A 135 -9.93 -12.94 1.05
N ASN A 136 -10.87 -13.20 1.97
CA ASN A 136 -12.28 -12.85 1.77
C ASN A 136 -12.52 -11.33 1.81
N VAL A 137 -11.56 -10.53 2.30
CA VAL A 137 -11.62 -9.06 2.19
C VAL A 137 -11.80 -8.57 0.75
N LEU A 138 -11.35 -9.35 -0.24
CA LEU A 138 -11.51 -9.01 -1.65
C LEU A 138 -12.98 -8.93 -2.06
N VAL A 139 -13.85 -9.73 -1.43
CA VAL A 139 -15.29 -9.64 -1.66
C VAL A 139 -15.82 -8.38 -1.00
N THR A 140 -15.53 -8.18 0.30
CA THR A 140 -15.98 -7.03 1.08
C THR A 140 -15.57 -5.68 0.49
N TRP A 141 -14.34 -5.54 -0.01
CA TRP A 141 -13.87 -4.30 -0.62
C TRP A 141 -14.40 -4.05 -2.03
N SER A 142 -14.97 -5.08 -2.66
CA SER A 142 -15.48 -5.01 -4.04
C SER A 142 -16.97 -4.70 -4.15
N GLU A 143 -17.70 -4.80 -3.03
CA GLU A 143 -19.08 -4.32 -2.88
C GLU A 143 -19.13 -2.77 -2.89
#